data_AF-E7BQD2-F1
#
_entry.id   AF-E7BQD2-F1
#
_cell.length_a   1.000
_cell.length_b   1.000
_cell.length_c   1.000
_cell.angle_alpha   90.00
_cell.angle_beta   90.00
_cell.angle_gamma   90.00
#
_symmetry.space_group_name_H-M   'P 1'
#
loop_
_entity.id
_entity.type
_entity.pdbx_description
1 polymer ?
#
loop_
_entity_poly.entity_id
_entity_poly.type
_entity_poly.pdbx_seq_one_letter_code
_entity_poly.pdbx_strand_id
1 'polypeptide(L)' 'AQLAGLLGDVDRYCKHNAELYMLFTTDRKIPPSVRVRSMKPFSSQHQTMLVCNVFGFYPREIQMTWLRNGVKVTADVSS' A
#
# COMPACT_ATOMS: atom_id res chain seq x y z
N ALA A 1 4.75 -22.72 36.13
CA ALA A 1 4.56 -21.31 36.52
C ALA A 1 4.73 -20.35 35.34
N GLN A 2 5.89 -20.34 34.67
CA GLN A 2 6.20 -19.37 33.61
C GLN A 2 5.26 -19.43 32.39
N LEU A 3 4.94 -20.62 31.87
CA LEU A 3 4.02 -20.76 30.73
C LEU A 3 2.61 -20.25 31.06
N ALA A 4 2.11 -20.52 32.26
CA ALA A 4 0.80 -20.03 32.70
C ALA A 4 0.77 -18.50 32.82
N GLY A 5 1.89 -17.89 33.24
CA GLY A 5 2.06 -16.43 33.23
C GLY A 5 2.00 -15.85 31.81
N LEU A 6 2.76 -16.43 30.88
CA LEU A 6 2.77 -15.99 29.48
C LEU A 6 1.40 -16.07 28.81
N LEU A 7 0.64 -17.14 29.08
CA LEU A 7 -0.73 -17.27 28.57
C LEU A 7 -1.66 -16.23 29.16
N GLY A 8 -1.56 -15.96 30.47
CA GLY A 8 -2.31 -14.90 31.13
C GLY A 8 -2.01 -13.51 30.54
N ASP A 9 -0.76 -13.24 30.18
CA ASP A 9 -0.36 -11.98 29.53
C ASP A 9 -0.90 -11.86 28.10
N VAL A 10 -0.93 -12.95 27.33
CA VAL A 10 -1.55 -12.97 25.99
C VAL A 10 -3.02 -12.56 26.07
N ASP A 11 -3.77 -13.10 27.02
CA ASP A 11 -5.20 -12.82 27.15
C ASP A 11 -5.46 -11.41 27.70
N ARG A 12 -4.80 -11.05 28.81
CA ARG A 12 -5.07 -9.78 29.50
C ARG A 12 -4.47 -8.57 28.80
N TYR A 13 -3.31 -8.71 28.17
CA TYR A 13 -2.60 -7.59 27.56
C TYR A 13 -2.73 -7.61 26.04
N CYS A 14 -2.30 -8.69 25.37
CA CYS A 14 -2.24 -8.67 23.91
C CYS A 14 -3.63 -8.64 23.26
N LYS A 15 -4.53 -9.58 23.60
CA LYS A 15 -5.88 -9.63 23.02
C LYS A 15 -6.70 -8.39 23.38
N HIS A 16 -6.71 -8.03 24.65
CA HIS A 16 -7.40 -6.83 25.12
C HIS A 16 -6.98 -5.56 24.36
N ASN A 17 -5.67 -5.29 24.24
CA ASN A 17 -5.19 -4.12 23.52
C ASN A 17 -5.41 -4.25 22.00
N ALA A 18 -5.27 -5.46 21.43
CA ALA A 18 -5.57 -5.68 20.02
C ALA A 18 -7.01 -5.31 19.70
N GLU A 19 -7.99 -5.73 20.52
CA GLU A 19 -9.41 -5.36 20.37
C GLU A 19 -9.63 -3.85 20.46
N LEU A 20 -8.98 -3.17 21.41
CA LEU A 20 -9.11 -1.72 21.59
C LEU A 20 -8.59 -0.92 20.38
N TYR A 21 -7.51 -1.38 19.74
CA TYR A 21 -6.85 -0.66 18.66
C TYR A 21 -7.17 -1.17 17.26
N MET A 22 -7.91 -2.27 17.12
CA MET A 22 -8.19 -2.94 15.85
C MET A 22 -8.73 -1.99 14.78
N LEU A 23 -9.66 -1.10 15.14
CA LEU A 23 -10.27 -0.11 14.24
C LEU A 23 -9.28 0.93 13.70
N PHE A 24 -8.20 1.21 14.44
CA PHE A 24 -7.22 2.24 14.09
C PHE A 24 -5.94 1.67 13.47
N THR A 25 -5.75 0.35 13.54
CA THR A 25 -4.59 -0.36 12.99
C THR A 25 -5.02 -1.33 11.90
N THR A 26 -5.53 -2.51 12.25
CA THR A 26 -5.83 -3.61 11.34
C THR A 26 -6.95 -3.29 10.36
N ASP A 27 -8.05 -2.71 10.83
CA ASP A 27 -9.23 -2.42 10.01
C ASP A 27 -9.16 -1.06 9.32
N ARG A 28 -8.14 -0.26 9.66
CA ARG A 28 -7.96 1.07 9.08
C ARG A 28 -7.68 0.92 7.59
N LYS A 29 -8.48 1.60 6.77
CA LYS A 29 -8.31 1.67 5.31
C LYS A 29 -8.38 3.11 4.87
N ILE A 30 -7.34 3.59 4.20
CA ILE A 30 -7.31 4.93 3.63
C ILE A 30 -7.08 4.79 2.13
N PRO A 31 -7.99 5.29 1.28
CA PRO A 31 -7.84 5.18 -0.16
C PRO A 31 -6.65 6.01 -0.66
N PRO A 32 -5.96 5.56 -1.73
CA PRO A 32 -4.86 6.32 -2.31
C PRO A 32 -5.31 7.56 -3.04
N SER A 33 -4.49 8.60 -2.90
CA SER A 33 -4.45 9.71 -3.83
C SER A 33 -3.52 9.36 -4.98
N VAL A 34 -3.99 9.59 -6.21
CA VAL A 34 -3.28 9.24 -7.44
C VAL A 34 -3.06 10.48 -8.28
N ARG A 35 -1.82 10.70 -8.72
CA ARG A 35 -1.47 11.78 -9.66
C ARG A 35 -0.62 11.23 -10.81
N VAL A 36 -1.15 11.31 -12.02
CA VAL A 36 -0.44 10.98 -13.26
C VAL A 36 0.16 12.24 -13.86
N ARG A 37 1.43 12.19 -14.23
CA ARG A 37 2.16 13.30 -14.86
C ARG A 37 3.02 12.81 -16.00
N SER A 38 3.15 13.65 -17.02
CA SER A 38 4.05 13.43 -18.15
C SER A 38 5.45 13.93 -17.79
N MET A 39 6.47 13.15 -18.14
CA MET A 39 7.88 13.52 -18.01
C MET A 39 8.64 13.12 -19.28
N LYS A 40 9.63 13.94 -19.64
CA LYS A 40 10.60 13.58 -20.68
C LYS A 40 11.76 12.84 -20.01
N PRO A 41 12.00 11.57 -20.34
CA PRO A 41 13.14 10.85 -19.79
C PRO A 41 14.45 11.45 -20.32
N PHE A 42 15.47 11.51 -19.45
CA PHE A 42 16.78 12.05 -19.82
C PHE A 42 17.44 11.30 -20.99
N SER A 43 17.12 10.01 -21.15
CA SER A 43 17.69 9.13 -22.18
C SER A 43 17.09 9.30 -23.57
N SER A 44 15.93 9.97 -23.72
CA SER A 44 15.26 10.09 -25.01
C SER A 44 14.46 11.39 -25.12
N GLN A 45 14.86 12.25 -26.07
CA GLN A 45 14.13 13.49 -26.36
C GLN A 45 12.79 13.24 -27.08
N HIS A 46 12.61 12.06 -27.67
CA HIS A 46 11.45 11.74 -28.51
C HIS A 46 10.40 10.87 -27.78
N GLN A 47 10.69 10.37 -26.59
CA GLN A 47 9.76 9.56 -25.81
C GLN A 47 9.10 10.38 -24.70
N THR A 48 7.83 10.13 -24.46
CA THR A 48 7.10 10.65 -23.30
C THR A 48 6.87 9.51 -22.32
N MET A 49 7.26 9.71 -21.07
CA MET A 49 7.01 8.77 -19.99
C MET A 49 5.87 9.29 -19.11
N LEU A 50 4.94 8.40 -18.75
CA LEU A 50 3.93 8.70 -17.74
C LEU A 50 4.41 8.18 -16.39
N VAL A 51 4.28 9.00 -15.37
CA VAL A 51 4.61 8.61 -13.99
C VAL A 51 3.36 8.74 -13.13
N CYS A 52 3.03 7.64 -12.46
CA CYS A 52 1.93 7.53 -11.52
C CYS A 52 2.48 7.67 -10.10
N ASN A 53 2.17 8.79 -9.44
CA ASN A 53 2.46 8.97 -8.02
C ASN A 53 1.23 8.50 -7.22
N VAL A 54 1.40 7.49 -6.36
CA VAL A 54 0.38 6.97 -5.45
C VAL A 54 0.80 7.26 -4.02
N PHE A 55 -0.02 7.96 -3.24
CA PHE A 55 0.36 8.42 -1.90
C PHE A 55 -0.85 8.54 -0.96
N GLY A 56 -0.57 8.66 0.35
CA GLY A 56 -1.58 8.95 1.36
C GLY A 56 -2.53 7.79 1.69
N PHE A 57 -2.15 6.55 1.38
CA PHE A 57 -2.96 5.36 1.62
C PHE A 57 -2.43 4.48 2.74
N TYR A 58 -3.30 3.59 3.23
CA TYR A 58 -2.99 2.52 4.16
C TYR A 58 -3.96 1.35 3.93
N PRO A 59 -3.52 0.07 4.03
CA PRO A 59 -2.17 -0.41 4.38
C PRO A 59 -1.17 -0.24 3.23
N ARG A 60 0.09 -0.69 3.41
CA ARG A 60 1.16 -0.49 2.42
C ARG A 60 0.93 -1.28 1.13
N GLU A 61 0.26 -2.41 1.22
CA GLU A 61 0.02 -3.32 0.11
C GLU A 61 -0.95 -2.68 -0.90
N ILE A 62 -0.48 -2.51 -2.14
CA ILE A 62 -1.27 -1.99 -3.26
C ILE A 62 -0.96 -2.76 -4.54
N GLN A 63 -1.90 -2.70 -5.48
CA GLN A 63 -1.70 -3.19 -6.85
C GLN A 63 -1.91 -2.05 -7.83
N MET A 64 -0.97 -1.90 -8.78
CA MET A 64 -1.03 -0.87 -9.81
C MET A 64 -1.02 -1.52 -11.19
N THR A 65 -1.89 -1.03 -12.07
CA THR A 65 -1.98 -1.49 -13.46
C THR A 65 -2.08 -0.29 -14.39
N TRP A 66 -1.32 -0.35 -15.47
CA TRP A 66 -1.44 0.60 -16.58
C TRP A 66 -2.38 0.04 -17.64
N LEU A 67 -3.26 0.91 -18.15
CA LEU A 67 -4.16 0.64 -19.26
C LEU A 67 -3.82 1.59 -20.40
N ARG A 68 -3.70 1.05 -21.62
CA ARG A 68 -3.66 1.83 -22.87
C ARG A 68 -4.95 1.51 -23.62
N ASN A 69 -5.82 2.51 -23.77
CA ASN A 69 -7.14 2.36 -24.41
C ASN A 69 -7.96 1.20 -23.79
N GLY A 70 -7.94 1.08 -22.46
CA GLY A 70 -8.65 0.03 -21.72
C GLY A 70 -7.96 -1.34 -21.68
N VAL A 71 -6.83 -1.52 -22.37
CA VAL A 71 -6.08 -2.80 -22.40
C VAL A 71 -4.88 -2.73 -21.46
N LYS A 72 -4.70 -3.76 -20.62
CA LYS A 72 -3.54 -3.87 -19.71
C LYS A 72 -2.23 -3.96 -20.47
N VAL A 73 -1.25 -3.16 -20.06
CA VAL A 73 0.11 -3.17 -20.61
C VAL A 73 1.15 -3.47 -19.52
N THR A 74 2.19 -4.22 -19.87
CA THR A 74 3.27 -4.62 -18.95
C THR A 74 4.68 -4.46 -19.53
N ALA A 75 4.84 -4.51 -20.86
CA ALA A 75 6.15 -4.49 -21.51
C ALA A 75 6.95 -3.19 -21.27
N ASP A 76 6.26 -2.05 -21.16
CA ASP A 76 6.87 -0.72 -21.05
C ASP A 76 6.64 -0.07 -19.66
N VAL A 77 6.42 -0.87 -18.62
CA VAL A 77 6.07 -0.39 -17.27
C VAL A 77 7.17 -0.76 -16.28
N SER A 78 7.68 0.24 -15.56
CA SER A 78 8.57 0.08 -14.40
C SER A 78 7.88 0.55 -13.11
N SER A 79 8.19 -0.10 -11.98
CA SER A 79 7.75 0.29 -10.63
C SER A 79 8.77 1.13 -9.90
#